data_AF-A0A7C7PDX0-F1
#
_entry.id   AF-A0A7C7PDX0-F1
#
_cell.length_a   1.000
_cell.length_b   1.000
_cell.length_c   1.000
_cell.angle_alpha   90.00
_cell.angle_beta   90.00
_cell.angle_gamma   90.00
#
_symmetry.space_group_name_H-M   'P 1'
#
loop_
_entity.id
_entity.type
_entity.pdbx_description
1 polymer ?
#
loop_
_entity_poly.entity_id
_entity_poly.type
_entity_poly.pdbx_seq_one_letter_code
_entity_poly.pdbx_strand_id
1 'polypeptide(L)'
;MTASPVGYRCPDCSKLSKIPTYDLPKKMLVKVFFVAIFAGLIVGGILFIFTLSLEISGLPKYLNYYLFIASIAISGFFIGEGVSLASNRRRGRTLKYICSIGVLVSIGLLLTTNVIGIGIFTNFNMLIALAIAFYLASIRV
;
A
#
# COMPACT_ATOMS: atom_id res chain seq x y z
N MET A 1 22.79 14.10 34.20
CA MET A 1 21.92 15.03 33.44
C MET A 1 22.43 15.01 32.01
N THR A 2 21.57 14.78 31.02
CA THR A 2 22.00 14.66 29.62
C THR A 2 21.52 15.88 28.85
N ALA A 3 22.44 16.48 28.08
CA ALA A 3 22.13 17.63 27.24
C ALA A 3 21.29 17.15 26.05
N SER A 4 20.10 17.70 25.90
CA SER A 4 19.26 17.52 24.70
C SER A 4 19.09 18.87 23.98
N PRO A 5 18.71 18.89 22.70
CA PRO A 5 18.53 20.13 21.93
C PRO A 5 17.53 21.13 22.53
N VAL A 6 16.72 20.69 23.49
CA VAL A 6 15.68 21.47 24.19
C VAL A 6 15.98 21.67 25.69
N GLY A 7 17.22 21.44 26.12
CA GLY A 7 17.68 21.64 27.50
C GLY A 7 18.05 20.34 28.25
N TYR A 8 18.32 20.49 29.54
CA TYR A 8 18.74 19.38 30.41
C TYR A 8 17.52 18.54 30.84
N ARG A 9 17.54 17.25 30.50
CA ARG A 9 16.54 16.27 30.98
C ARG A 9 17.16 15.29 31.97
N CYS A 10 16.32 14.75 32.86
CA CYS A 10 16.64 13.59 33.68
C CYS A 10 17.17 12.45 32.78
N PRO A 11 18.19 11.68 33.20
CA PRO A 11 18.72 10.56 32.41
C PRO A 11 17.60 9.57 32.01
N ASP A 12 16.63 9.33 32.89
CA ASP A 12 15.45 8.50 32.59
C ASP A 12 14.49 9.13 31.57
N CYS A 13 14.34 10.45 31.59
CA CYS A 13 13.47 11.20 30.68
C CYS A 13 14.14 11.50 29.32
N SER A 14 15.46 11.32 29.22
CA SER A 14 16.24 11.58 28.01
C SER A 14 16.36 10.37 27.08
N LYS A 15 15.97 9.19 27.56
CA LYS A 15 15.92 7.99 26.72
C LYS A 15 14.89 8.24 25.63
N LEU A 16 15.34 8.27 24.37
CA LEU A 16 14.44 8.15 23.21
C LEU A 16 13.73 6.81 23.32
N SER A 17 12.59 6.79 24.02
CA SER A 17 11.72 5.63 24.06
C SER A 17 11.20 5.42 22.64
N LYS A 18 11.52 4.27 22.04
CA LYS A 18 10.91 3.84 20.78
C LYS A 18 9.40 3.92 20.98
N ILE A 19 8.73 4.64 20.08
CA ILE A 19 7.26 4.74 20.05
C ILE A 19 6.74 3.30 20.18
N PRO A 20 6.02 2.96 21.26
CA PRO A 20 5.67 1.59 21.54
C PRO A 20 4.83 1.07 20.37
N THR A 21 5.33 0.02 19.72
CA THR A 21 4.58 -0.79 18.77
C THR A 21 3.36 -1.31 19.52
N TYR A 22 2.22 -0.63 19.36
CA TYR A 22 0.99 -1.04 20.02
C TYR A 22 0.58 -2.41 19.47
N ASP A 23 0.56 -3.43 20.34
CA ASP A 23 -0.12 -4.67 20.05
C ASP A 23 -1.61 -4.38 19.87
N LEU A 24 -2.09 -4.49 18.63
CA LEU A 24 -3.50 -4.28 18.36
C LEU A 24 -4.31 -5.44 18.94
N PRO A 25 -5.47 -5.16 19.55
CA PRO A 25 -6.38 -6.21 19.99
C PRO A 25 -6.79 -7.06 18.78
N LYS A 26 -6.78 -8.40 18.94
CA LYS A 26 -7.04 -9.38 17.87
C LYS A 26 -8.30 -9.07 17.03
N LYS A 27 -9.35 -8.55 17.67
CA LYS A 27 -10.60 -8.12 17.01
C LYS A 27 -10.40 -6.98 16.01
N MET A 28 -9.53 -6.02 16.32
CA MET A 28 -9.22 -4.90 15.43
C MET A 28 -8.35 -5.37 14.26
N LEU A 29 -7.47 -6.34 14.49
CA LEU A 29 -6.62 -6.95 13.45
C LEU A 29 -7.46 -7.64 12.36
N VAL A 30 -8.47 -8.43 12.76
CA VAL A 30 -9.41 -9.06 11.82
C VAL A 30 -10.20 -8.01 11.02
N LYS A 31 -10.69 -6.95 11.66
CA LYS A 31 -11.38 -5.86 10.97
C LYS A 31 -10.49 -5.20 9.92
N VAL A 32 -9.24 -4.87 10.27
CA VAL A 32 -8.28 -4.25 9.35
C VAL A 32 -7.92 -5.19 8.20
N PHE A 33 -7.86 -6.50 8.44
CA PHE A 33 -7.64 -7.51 7.40
C PHE A 33 -8.77 -7.52 6.35
N PHE A 34 -10.03 -7.55 6.80
CA PHE A 34 -11.17 -7.46 5.88
C PHE A 34 -11.17 -6.14 5.12
N VAL A 35 -10.87 -5.02 5.79
CA VAL A 35 -10.79 -3.71 5.10
C VAL A 35 -9.66 -3.69 4.07
N ALA A 36 -8.51 -4.30 4.34
CA ALA A 36 -7.41 -4.40 3.38
C ALA A 36 -7.80 -5.22 2.14
N ILE A 37 -8.55 -6.31 2.31
CA ILE A 37 -9.07 -7.12 1.19
C ILE A 37 -10.09 -6.31 0.38
N PHE A 38 -11.07 -5.69 1.04
CA PHE A 38 -12.08 -4.88 0.38
C PHE A 38 -11.47 -3.68 -0.36
N ALA A 39 -10.51 -2.98 0.25
CA ALA A 39 -9.77 -1.90 -0.39
C ALA A 39 -8.98 -2.42 -1.60
N GLY A 40 -8.32 -3.57 -1.47
CA GLY A 40 -7.61 -4.21 -2.59
C GLY A 40 -8.53 -4.58 -3.75
N LEU A 41 -9.73 -5.11 -3.47
CA LEU A 41 -10.74 -5.44 -4.48
C LEU A 41 -11.30 -4.19 -5.17
N ILE A 42 -11.64 -3.15 -4.42
CA ILE A 42 -12.16 -1.88 -4.99
C ILE A 42 -11.10 -1.25 -5.89
N VAL A 43 -9.87 -1.13 -5.39
CA VAL A 43 -8.77 -0.51 -6.15
C VAL A 43 -8.41 -1.36 -7.37
N GLY A 44 -8.33 -2.68 -7.24
CA GLY A 44 -8.12 -3.59 -8.37
C GLY A 44 -9.24 -3.51 -9.42
N GLY A 45 -10.50 -3.40 -8.98
CA GLY A 45 -11.66 -3.23 -9.86
C GLY A 45 -11.66 -1.89 -10.60
N ILE A 46 -11.28 -0.80 -9.93
CA ILE A 46 -11.12 0.52 -10.57
C ILE A 46 -10.01 0.47 -11.63
N LEU A 47 -8.88 -0.17 -11.33
CA LEU A 47 -7.80 -0.36 -12.30
C LEU A 47 -8.25 -1.17 -13.52
N PHE A 48 -9.07 -2.21 -13.31
CA PHE A 48 -9.64 -3.02 -14.39
C PHE A 48 -10.54 -2.20 -15.32
N ILE A 49 -11.48 -1.43 -14.76
CA ILE A 49 -12.37 -0.54 -15.54
C ILE A 49 -11.55 0.51 -16.28
N PHE A 50 -10.52 1.06 -15.63
CA PHE A 50 -9.62 2.04 -16.24
C PHE A 50 -8.87 1.45 -17.44
N THR A 51 -8.37 0.21 -17.34
CA THR A 51 -7.72 -0.46 -18.47
C THR A 51 -8.66 -0.72 -19.64
N LEU A 52 -9.87 -1.21 -19.38
CA LEU A 52 -10.90 -1.39 -20.41
C LEU A 52 -11.23 -0.07 -21.11
N SER A 53 -11.35 1.01 -20.35
CA SER A 53 -11.64 2.34 -20.90
C SER A 53 -10.51 2.87 -21.80
N LEU A 54 -9.26 2.54 -21.46
CA LEU A 54 -8.08 2.92 -22.25
C LEU A 54 -7.95 2.10 -23.56
N GLU A 55 -8.40 0.85 -23.58
CA GLU A 55 -8.42 0.05 -24.81
C GLU A 55 -9.45 0.56 -25.82
N ILE A 56 -10.61 1.04 -25.33
CA ILE A 56 -11.70 1.53 -26.18
C ILE A 56 -11.39 2.92 -26.77
N SER A 57 -10.57 3.72 -26.11
CA SER A 57 -10.33 5.13 -26.47
C SER A 57 -9.38 5.34 -27.65
N GLY A 58 -8.84 4.27 -28.25
CA GLY A 58 -8.04 4.36 -29.48
C GLY A 58 -6.70 5.09 -29.33
N LEU A 59 -6.25 5.32 -28.09
CA LEU A 59 -4.97 5.94 -27.77
C LEU A 59 -3.80 5.06 -28.22
N PRO A 60 -2.65 5.68 -28.58
CA PRO A 60 -1.46 4.92 -28.91
C PRO A 60 -1.01 4.01 -27.75
N LYS A 61 -0.67 2.76 -28.08
CA LYS A 61 -0.31 1.71 -27.11
C LYS A 61 0.78 2.10 -26.11
N TYR A 62 1.74 2.92 -26.52
CA TYR A 62 2.81 3.40 -25.63
C TYR A 62 2.27 4.29 -24.50
N LEU A 63 1.30 5.15 -24.80
CA LEU A 63 0.74 6.10 -23.83
C LEU A 63 -0.15 5.37 -22.82
N ASN A 64 -0.92 4.39 -23.29
CA ASN A 64 -1.70 3.49 -22.43
C ASN A 64 -0.80 2.71 -21.45
N TYR A 65 0.36 2.24 -21.90
CA TYR A 65 1.30 1.52 -21.04
C TYR A 65 1.86 2.38 -19.91
N TYR A 66 2.27 3.63 -20.20
CA TYR A 66 2.74 4.55 -19.15
C TYR A 66 1.64 4.98 -18.18
N LEU A 67 0.42 5.24 -18.69
CA LEU A 67 -0.72 5.57 -17.83
C LEU A 67 -1.10 4.41 -16.92
N PHE A 68 -0.99 3.16 -17.40
CA PHE A 68 -1.24 1.98 -16.60
C PHE A 68 -0.19 1.76 -15.50
N ILE A 69 1.09 2.02 -15.81
CA ILE A 69 2.15 1.97 -14.80
C ILE A 69 1.91 3.03 -13.71
N ALA A 70 1.56 4.25 -14.11
CA ALA A 70 1.28 5.33 -13.18
C ALA A 70 0.09 4.98 -12.27
N SER A 71 -0.98 4.41 -12.82
CA SER A 71 -2.16 4.02 -12.04
C SER A 71 -1.85 2.89 -11.05
N ILE A 72 -1.02 1.91 -11.42
CA ILE A 72 -0.53 0.88 -10.50
C ILE A 72 0.25 1.50 -9.34
N ALA A 73 1.18 2.42 -9.61
CA ALA A 73 1.96 3.06 -8.56
C ALA A 73 1.07 3.86 -7.59
N ILE A 74 0.08 4.58 -8.12
CA ILE A 74 -0.89 5.37 -7.34
C ILE A 74 -1.83 4.46 -6.54
N SER A 75 -2.17 3.28 -7.05
CA SER A 75 -3.06 2.34 -6.37
C SER A 75 -2.58 1.94 -4.97
N GLY A 76 -1.26 1.78 -4.79
CA GLY A 76 -0.65 1.47 -3.49
C GLY A 76 -0.86 2.57 -2.45
N PHE A 77 -0.96 3.82 -2.89
CA PHE A 77 -1.28 4.96 -2.03
C PHE A 77 -2.71 4.86 -1.48
N PHE A 78 -3.69 4.60 -2.35
CA PHE A 78 -5.09 4.47 -1.96
C PHE A 78 -5.32 3.28 -1.01
N ILE A 79 -4.66 2.14 -1.28
CA ILE A 79 -4.74 0.96 -0.40
C ILE A 79 -4.13 1.29 0.97
N GLY A 80 -2.94 1.89 0.99
CA GLY A 80 -2.26 2.29 2.24
C GLY A 80 -3.08 3.29 3.06
N GLU A 81 -3.71 4.26 2.40
CA GLU A 81 -4.56 5.25 3.05
C GLU A 81 -5.84 4.63 3.62
N GLY A 82 -6.52 3.76 2.87
CA GLY A 82 -7.69 3.03 3.34
C GLY A 82 -7.40 2.16 4.57
N VAL A 83 -6.27 1.46 4.57
CA VAL A 83 -5.82 0.63 5.71
C VAL A 83 -5.40 1.51 6.91
N SER A 84 -4.73 2.65 6.66
CA SER A 84 -4.36 3.61 7.71
C SER A 84 -5.58 4.26 8.38
N LEU A 85 -6.63 4.57 7.62
CA LEU A 85 -7.90 5.08 8.14
C LEU A 85 -8.60 4.03 9.00
N ALA A 86 -8.70 2.79 8.50
CA ALA A 86 -9.34 1.69 9.20
C ALA A 86 -8.65 1.31 10.52
N SER A 87 -7.34 1.52 10.59
CA SER A 87 -6.52 1.26 11.78
C SER A 87 -6.42 2.43 12.75
N ASN A 88 -7.15 3.52 12.49
CA ASN A 88 -7.14 4.73 13.32
C ASN A 88 -5.73 5.33 13.48
N ARG A 89 -4.94 5.32 12.38
CA ARG A 89 -3.54 5.80 12.32
C ARG A 89 -2.57 5.18 13.32
N ARG A 90 -2.88 4.00 13.87
CA ARG A 90 -1.95 3.29 14.76
C ARG A 90 -0.83 2.67 13.92
N ARG A 91 0.43 2.94 14.29
CA ARG A 91 1.60 2.40 13.61
C ARG A 91 2.05 1.10 14.28
N GLY A 92 2.16 0.03 13.51
CA GLY A 92 2.58 -1.28 14.02
C GLY A 92 3.15 -2.19 12.93
N ARG A 93 4.08 -3.08 13.30
CA ARG A 93 4.69 -4.05 12.36
C ARG A 93 3.65 -4.99 11.75
N THR A 94 2.64 -5.41 12.53
CA THR A 94 1.54 -6.27 12.07
C THR A 94 0.68 -5.61 11.00
N LEU A 95 0.47 -4.29 11.07
CA LEU A 95 -0.26 -3.58 10.03
C LEU A 95 0.48 -3.51 8.70
N LYS A 96 1.81 -3.43 8.72
CA LYS A 96 2.61 -3.49 7.47
C LYS A 96 2.39 -4.81 6.74
N TYR A 97 2.31 -5.93 7.47
CA TYR A 97 1.96 -7.23 6.88
C TYR A 97 0.53 -7.23 6.32
N ILE A 98 -0.45 -6.70 7.04
CA ILE A 98 -1.84 -6.66 6.54
C ILE A 98 -1.95 -5.79 5.29
N CYS A 99 -1.25 -4.65 5.26
CA CYS A 99 -1.23 -3.78 4.08
C CYS A 99 -0.56 -4.47 2.88
N SER A 100 0.51 -5.24 3.12
CA SER A 100 1.16 -6.05 2.09
C SER A 100 0.20 -7.08 1.48
N ILE A 101 -0.68 -7.68 2.30
CA ILE A 101 -1.69 -8.63 1.84
C ILE A 101 -2.75 -7.92 0.98
N GLY A 102 -3.17 -6.69 1.34
CA GLY A 102 -4.09 -5.90 0.52
C GLY A 102 -3.55 -5.62 -0.89
N VAL A 103 -2.25 -5.29 -1.01
CA VAL A 103 -1.58 -5.09 -2.30
C VAL A 103 -1.52 -6.41 -3.08
N LEU A 104 -1.18 -7.52 -2.42
CA LEU A 104 -1.19 -8.85 -3.05
C LEU A 104 -2.57 -9.24 -3.59
N VAL A 105 -3.65 -8.91 -2.86
CA VAL A 105 -5.03 -9.16 -3.31
C VAL A 105 -5.36 -8.34 -4.56
N SER A 106 -4.98 -7.06 -4.61
CA SER A 106 -5.19 -6.24 -5.82
C SER A 106 -4.44 -6.79 -7.03
N ILE A 107 -3.21 -7.28 -6.84
CA ILE A 107 -2.42 -7.91 -7.91
C ILE A 107 -3.03 -9.24 -8.33
N GLY A 108 -3.46 -10.07 -7.37
CA GLY A 108 -4.11 -11.35 -7.64
C GLY A 108 -5.38 -11.19 -8.48
N LEU A 109 -6.17 -10.15 -8.21
CA LEU A 109 -7.34 -9.83 -9.04
C LEU A 109 -6.94 -9.49 -10.48
N LEU A 110 -5.94 -8.63 -10.65
CA LEU A 110 -5.45 -8.20 -11.97
C LEU A 110 -4.79 -9.34 -12.77
N LEU A 111 -4.20 -10.31 -12.08
CA LEU A 111 -3.70 -11.56 -12.68
C LEU A 111 -4.86 -12.45 -13.13
N THR A 112 -5.89 -12.61 -12.29
CA THR A 112 -7.05 -13.48 -12.59
C THR A 112 -7.86 -12.94 -13.77
N THR A 113 -7.97 -11.62 -13.90
CA THR A 113 -8.66 -10.97 -15.03
C THR A 113 -7.82 -10.87 -16.29
N ASN A 114 -6.61 -11.45 -16.31
CA ASN A 114 -5.68 -11.45 -17.46
C ASN A 114 -5.29 -10.06 -18.01
N VAL A 115 -5.58 -8.96 -17.30
CA VAL A 115 -5.21 -7.61 -17.74
C VAL A 115 -3.70 -7.42 -17.84
N ILE A 116 -2.94 -8.07 -16.95
CA ILE A 116 -1.49 -7.93 -16.89
C ILE A 116 -0.75 -9.22 -17.30
N GLY A 117 -1.46 -10.36 -17.33
CA GLY A 117 -0.91 -11.69 -17.60
C GLY A 117 0.31 -12.04 -16.72
N ILE A 118 1.14 -12.99 -17.16
CA ILE A 118 2.44 -13.32 -16.52
C ILE A 118 3.47 -12.19 -16.74
N GLY A 119 3.13 -11.20 -17.58
CA GLY A 119 3.99 -10.07 -17.97
C GLY A 119 4.47 -9.18 -16.81
N ILE A 120 3.85 -9.27 -15.64
CA ILE A 120 4.28 -8.54 -14.43
C ILE A 120 5.69 -8.99 -13.99
N PHE A 121 6.00 -10.27 -14.13
CA PHE A 121 7.29 -10.83 -13.72
C PHE A 121 8.38 -10.67 -14.77
N THR A 122 8.02 -10.40 -16.02
CA THR A 122 8.98 -10.26 -17.13
C THR A 122 9.35 -8.81 -17.43
N ASN A 123 8.48 -7.84 -17.10
CA ASN A 123 8.71 -6.43 -17.37
C ASN A 123 9.33 -5.72 -16.15
N PHE A 124 10.59 -5.28 -16.28
CA PHE A 124 11.31 -4.50 -15.26
C PHE A 124 10.51 -3.27 -14.77
N ASN A 125 9.82 -2.56 -15.68
CA ASN A 125 9.04 -1.38 -15.32
C ASN A 125 7.83 -1.70 -14.43
N MET A 126 7.21 -2.87 -14.59
CA MET A 126 6.10 -3.29 -13.72
C MET A 126 6.58 -3.70 -12.34
N LEU A 127 7.75 -4.36 -12.24
CA LEU A 127 8.39 -4.65 -10.96
C LEU A 127 8.72 -3.38 -10.18
N ILE A 128 9.21 -2.33 -10.86
CA ILE A 128 9.47 -1.02 -10.25
C ILE A 128 8.16 -0.39 -9.76
N ALA A 129 7.11 -0.38 -10.58
CA ALA A 129 5.81 0.17 -10.20
C ALA A 129 5.22 -0.54 -8.96
N LEU A 130 5.38 -1.86 -8.90
CA LEU A 130 4.95 -2.69 -7.77
C LEU A 130 5.77 -2.40 -6.51
N ALA A 131 7.09 -2.29 -6.63
CA ALA A 131 7.95 -1.90 -5.51
C ALA A 131 7.58 -0.52 -4.97
N ILE A 132 7.26 0.44 -5.85
CA ILE A 132 6.78 1.78 -5.47
C ILE A 132 5.42 1.67 -4.76
N ALA A 133 4.48 0.89 -5.28
CA ALA A 133 3.17 0.69 -4.65
C ALA A 133 3.29 0.09 -3.24
N PHE A 134 4.16 -0.92 -3.05
CA PHE A 134 4.47 -1.48 -1.74
C PHE A 134 5.14 -0.45 -0.80
N TYR A 135 6.08 0.33 -1.32
CA TYR A 135 6.77 1.36 -0.55
C TYR A 135 5.78 2.43 -0.06
N LEU A 136 4.93 2.95 -0.95
CA LEU A 136 3.90 3.94 -0.63
C LEU A 136 2.86 3.40 0.36
N ALA A 137 2.44 2.14 0.21
CA ALA A 137 1.56 1.49 1.17
C ALA A 137 2.22 1.38 2.55
N SER A 138 3.51 1.02 2.59
CA SER A 138 4.26 0.83 3.84
C SER A 138 4.65 2.11 4.57
N ILE A 139 4.74 3.24 3.86
CA ILE A 139 5.11 4.54 4.46
C ILE A 139 3.93 5.18 5.21
N ARG A 140 2.70 4.83 4.78
CA ARG A 140 1.45 5.37 5.36
C ARG A 140 1.01 4.63 6.61
N VAL A 141 1.54 3.44 6.86
CA VAL A 141 1.17 2.51 7.95
C VAL A 141 2.30 2.32 8.95
#